data_AF-A0A4V6KQF4-F1
#
_entry.id   AF-A0A4V6KQF4-F1
#
_cell.length_a   1.000
_cell.length_b   1.000
_cell.length_c   1.000
_cell.angle_alpha   90.00
_cell.angle_beta   90.00
_cell.angle_gamma   90.00
#
_symmetry.space_group_name_H-M   'P 1'
#
loop_
_entity.id
_entity.type
_entity.pdbx_description
1 polymer ?
#
loop_
_entity_poly.entity_id
_entity_poly.type
_entity_poly.pdbx_seq_one_letter_code
_entity_poly.pdbx_strand_id
1 'polypeptide(L)'
;MFRVSTLDMENLPRTDKGAVDFSQDFFGKEAFLTVSGQLNGETYACALSKIYTFGPTFRAENSNTSRHLAEFWMIEPESPLLPWTTLPGWPKAC
;
A
#
# COMPACT_ATOMS: atom_id res chain seq x y z
N MET A 1 2.10 -4.22 -8.77
CA MET A 1 2.15 -3.03 -7.89
C MET A 1 2.81 -1.89 -8.63
N PHE A 2 2.40 -0.64 -8.38
CA PHE A 2 3.06 0.52 -8.98
C PHE A 2 4.38 0.78 -8.27
N ARG A 3 5.49 0.73 -9.02
CA ARG A 3 6.82 1.03 -8.51
C ARG A 3 7.12 2.51 -8.68
N VAL A 4 7.70 3.12 -7.65
CA VAL A 4 8.16 4.51 -7.67
C VAL A 4 9.68 4.48 -7.59
N SER A 5 10.34 5.11 -8.56
CA SER A 5 11.79 5.14 -8.64
C SER A 5 12.22 6.45 -9.30
N THR A 6 13.36 7.00 -8.88
CA THR A 6 13.99 8.17 -9.52
C THR A 6 15.17 7.77 -10.39
N LEU A 7 15.41 6.47 -10.57
CA LEU A 7 16.49 5.96 -11.39
C LEU A 7 16.27 6.32 -12.87
N ASP A 8 17.36 6.67 -13.55
CA ASP A 8 17.36 6.86 -14.99
C ASP A 8 17.10 5.52 -15.69
N MET A 9 16.02 5.46 -16.48
CA MET A 9 15.63 4.25 -17.21
C MET A 9 16.51 3.96 -18.41
N GLU A 10 17.22 4.96 -18.95
CA GLU A 10 18.17 4.76 -20.06
C GLU A 10 19.52 4.23 -19.56
N ASN A 11 19.93 4.65 -18.36
CA ASN A 11 21.19 4.23 -17.74
C ASN A 11 20.99 3.73 -16.30
N LEU A 12 20.34 2.58 -16.18
CA LEU A 12 20.08 1.96 -14.88
C LEU A 12 21.39 1.53 -14.21
N PRO A 13 21.66 1.95 -12.96
CA PRO A 13 22.79 1.44 -12.21
C PRO A 13 22.61 -0.07 -11.98
N ARG A 14 23.68 -0.84 -12.17
CA ARG A 14 23.68 -2.29 -12.01
C ARG A 14 24.70 -2.74 -10.99
N THR A 15 24.34 -3.75 -10.24
CA THR A 15 25.24 -4.50 -9.37
C THR A 15 26.21 -5.36 -10.19
N ASP A 16 27.27 -5.89 -9.56
CA ASP A 16 28.23 -6.82 -10.19
C ASP A 16 27.56 -8.08 -10.80
N LYS A 17 26.34 -8.39 -10.37
CA LYS A 17 25.52 -9.51 -10.87
C LYS A 17 24.62 -9.11 -12.04
N GLY A 18 24.69 -7.88 -12.52
CA GLY A 18 23.89 -7.35 -13.63
C GLY A 18 22.44 -6.99 -13.29
N ALA A 19 22.02 -7.15 -12.02
CA ALA A 19 20.71 -6.73 -11.53
C ALA A 19 20.69 -5.23 -11.21
N VAL A 20 19.52 -4.58 -11.29
CA VAL A 20 19.34 -3.16 -10.98
C VAL A 20 19.75 -2.89 -9.52
N ASP A 21 20.61 -1.88 -9.34
CA ASP A 21 21.07 -1.44 -8.03
C ASP A 21 20.12 -0.38 -7.46
N PHE A 22 19.18 -0.83 -6.62
CA PHE A 22 18.24 0.05 -5.94
C PHE A 22 18.83 0.83 -4.76
N SER A 23 20.10 0.59 -4.39
CA SER A 23 20.75 1.39 -3.34
C SER A 23 20.96 2.85 -3.75
N GLN A 24 21.00 3.10 -5.07
CA GLN A 24 21.10 4.43 -5.67
C GLN A 24 19.73 5.07 -5.96
N ASP A 25 18.64 4.37 -5.67
CA ASP A 25 17.30 4.93 -5.77
C ASP A 25 17.01 5.85 -4.58
N PHE A 26 16.01 6.73 -4.69
CA PHE A 26 15.72 7.75 -3.67
C PHE A 26 15.53 7.19 -2.25
N PHE A 27 14.89 6.02 -2.15
CA PHE A 27 14.63 5.34 -0.88
C PHE A 27 15.73 4.34 -0.48
N GLY A 28 16.79 4.20 -1.29
CA GLY A 28 17.88 3.22 -1.10
C GLY A 28 17.44 1.76 -1.18
N LYS A 29 16.20 1.52 -1.62
CA LYS A 29 15.56 0.22 -1.79
C LYS A 29 14.39 0.36 -2.75
N GLU A 30 13.87 -0.77 -3.23
CA GLU A 30 12.68 -0.77 -4.06
C GLU A 30 11.45 -0.23 -3.29
N ALA A 31 10.76 0.74 -3.89
CA ALA A 31 9.61 1.41 -3.30
C ALA A 31 8.36 1.27 -4.19
N PHE A 32 7.20 1.12 -3.54
CA PHE A 32 5.93 0.88 -4.21
C PHE A 32 4.83 1.78 -3.63
N LEU A 33 3.85 2.11 -4.46
CA LEU A 33 2.62 2.77 -4.00
C LEU A 33 1.75 1.76 -3.25
N THR A 34 1.24 2.18 -2.09
CA THR A 34 0.42 1.31 -1.26
C THR A 34 -0.96 1.07 -1.85
N VAL A 35 -1.43 -0.17 -1.68
CA VAL A 35 -2.80 -0.59 -2.00
C VAL A 35 -3.76 -0.34 -0.82
N SER A 36 -3.25 -0.17 0.40
CA SER A 36 -4.00 0.07 1.64
C SER A 36 -3.10 0.56 2.77
N GLY A 37 -3.58 1.45 3.64
CA GLY A 37 -2.89 1.91 4.83
C GLY A 37 -3.14 1.04 6.07
N GLN A 38 -3.94 -0.03 5.97
CA GLN A 38 -4.46 -0.82 7.08
C GLN A 38 -3.38 -1.27 8.08
N LEU A 39 -2.28 -1.85 7.61
CA LEU A 39 -1.21 -2.36 8.49
C LEU A 39 -0.56 -1.25 9.33
N ASN A 40 -0.32 -0.09 8.72
CA ASN A 40 0.17 1.08 9.45
C ASN A 40 -0.90 1.58 10.42
N GLY A 41 -2.16 1.54 10.01
CA GLY A 41 -3.32 1.88 10.81
C GLY A 41 -3.42 1.06 12.10
N GLU A 42 -3.22 -0.25 12.04
CA GLU A 42 -3.22 -1.14 13.22
C GLU A 42 -2.21 -0.71 14.29
N THR A 43 -1.00 -0.32 13.87
CA THR A 43 0.04 0.16 14.79
C THR A 43 -0.39 1.44 15.50
N TYR A 44 -1.00 2.38 14.76
CA TYR A 44 -1.54 3.61 15.35
C TYR A 44 -2.77 3.35 16.21
N ALA A 45 -3.62 2.38 15.85
CA ALA A 45 -4.79 1.98 16.62
C ALA A 45 -4.39 1.45 18.00
N CYS A 46 -3.27 0.73 18.11
CA CYS A 46 -2.72 0.28 19.40
C CYS A 46 -2.33 1.45 20.33
N ALA A 47 -1.90 2.59 19.79
CA ALA A 47 -1.50 3.75 20.58
C ALA A 47 -2.64 4.75 20.82
N LEU A 48 -3.51 4.95 19.83
CA LEU A 48 -4.52 6.00 19.81
C LEU A 48 -5.96 5.49 19.98
N SER A 49 -6.15 4.17 20.09
CA SER A 49 -7.43 3.45 20.21
C SER A 49 -8.39 3.57 19.02
N LYS A 50 -8.57 4.74 18.40
CA LYS A 50 -9.45 4.89 17.24
C LYS A 50 -8.77 5.80 16.23
N ILE A 51 -8.56 5.29 15.04
CA ILE A 51 -7.93 6.01 13.95
C ILE A 51 -8.74 5.84 12.66
N TYR A 52 -8.59 6.76 11.74
CA TYR A 52 -9.07 6.58 10.37
C TYR A 52 -8.03 7.13 9.41
N THR A 53 -7.78 6.42 8.32
CA THR A 53 -7.00 6.94 7.20
C THR A 53 -7.95 7.50 6.16
N PHE A 54 -7.55 8.60 5.55
CA PHE A 54 -8.21 9.17 4.38
C PHE A 54 -7.12 9.54 3.39
N GLY A 55 -6.96 8.76 2.33
CA GLY A 55 -5.84 8.96 1.41
C GLY A 55 -5.97 8.21 0.09
N PRO A 56 -5.12 8.59 -0.88
CA PRO A 56 -5.07 7.93 -2.17
C PRO A 56 -4.42 6.55 -2.05
N THR A 57 -4.99 5.58 -2.73
CA THR A 57 -4.48 4.22 -2.83
C THR A 57 -4.49 3.77 -4.28
N PHE A 58 -3.56 2.87 -4.62
CA PHE A 58 -3.26 2.58 -6.01
C PHE A 58 -3.31 1.08 -6.29
N ARG A 59 -4.03 0.67 -7.33
CA ARG A 59 -4.08 -0.72 -7.80
C ARG A 59 -3.50 -0.83 -9.19
N ALA A 60 -2.42 -1.60 -9.31
CA ALA A 60 -1.71 -1.82 -10.56
C ALA A 60 -2.24 -3.02 -11.37
N GLU A 61 -3.52 -3.37 -11.19
CA GLU A 61 -4.14 -4.46 -11.94
C GLU A 61 -4.53 -3.98 -13.34
N ASN A 62 -4.17 -4.74 -14.39
CA ASN A 62 -4.59 -4.44 -15.76
C ASN A 62 -6.05 -4.89 -15.97
N SER A 63 -6.98 -4.16 -15.35
CA SER A 63 -8.41 -4.44 -15.37
C SER A 63 -9.18 -3.26 -15.96
N ASN A 64 -9.55 -3.38 -17.24
CA ASN A 64 -10.27 -2.33 -17.97
C ASN A 64 -11.79 -2.54 -17.88
N THR A 65 -12.36 -2.37 -16.68
CA THR A 65 -13.81 -2.31 -16.51
C THR A 65 -14.21 -0.94 -15.96
N SER A 66 -15.47 -0.53 -16.18
CA SER A 66 -15.98 0.79 -15.76
C SER A 66 -15.98 1.05 -14.25
N ARG A 67 -15.57 0.06 -13.44
CA ARG A 67 -15.53 0.13 -11.96
C ARG A 67 -14.12 -0.04 -11.37
N HIS A 68 -13.08 -0.29 -12.18
CA HIS A 68 -11.71 -0.38 -11.69
C HIS A 68 -10.94 0.89 -12.04
N LEU A 69 -10.42 1.55 -11.01
CA LEU A 69 -9.56 2.72 -11.15
C LEU A 69 -8.16 2.37 -10.65
N ALA A 70 -7.15 2.83 -11.37
CA ALA A 70 -5.75 2.68 -10.99
C ALA A 70 -5.39 3.49 -9.73
N GLU A 71 -6.10 4.60 -9.50
CA GLU A 71 -6.02 5.46 -8.32
C GLU A 71 -7.43 5.70 -7.79
N PHE A 72 -7.63 5.51 -6.49
CA PHE A 72 -8.88 5.80 -5.82
C PHE A 72 -8.64 6.14 -4.34
N TRP A 73 -9.59 6.84 -3.74
CA TRP A 73 -9.52 7.27 -2.36
C TRP A 73 -10.17 6.22 -1.46
N MET A 74 -9.44 5.82 -0.42
CA MET A 74 -9.98 4.94 0.63
C MET A 74 -10.16 5.69 1.93
N ILE A 75 -11.22 5.30 2.63
CA ILE A 75 -11.47 5.67 4.02
C ILE A 75 -11.36 4.37 4.82
N GLU A 76 -10.32 4.24 5.65
CA GLU A 76 -10.06 3.00 6.40
C GLU A 76 -10.09 3.32 7.90
N PRO A 77 -11.23 3.08 8.59
CA PRO A 77 -11.31 3.22 10.03
C PRO A 77 -10.72 2.00 10.74
N GLU A 78 -9.88 2.20 11.77
CA GLU A 78 -9.38 1.12 12.62
C GLU A 78 -9.56 1.37 14.12
N SER A 79 -9.88 0.29 14.83
CA SER A 79 -10.10 0.29 16.28
C SER A 79 -9.79 -1.10 16.87
N PRO A 80 -8.86 -1.22 17.85
CA PRO A 80 -8.35 -2.50 18.34
C PRO A 80 -9.35 -3.25 19.23
N LEU A 81 -10.41 -2.59 19.70
CA LEU A 81 -11.43 -3.16 20.60
C LEU A 81 -12.77 -3.43 19.90
N LEU A 82 -12.85 -3.33 18.58
CA LEU A 82 -14.06 -3.74 17.86
C LEU A 82 -14.04 -5.26 17.63
N PRO A 83 -14.96 -6.02 18.26
CA PRO A 83 -15.05 -7.45 17.97
C PRO A 83 -15.55 -7.66 16.54
N TRP A 84 -15.08 -8.74 15.92
CA TRP A 84 -15.40 -9.14 14.54
C TRP A 84 -16.91 -9.17 14.24
N THR A 85 -17.73 -9.39 15.27
CA THR A 85 -19.21 -9.42 15.21
C THR A 85 -19.85 -8.07 14.92
N THR A 86 -19.10 -6.97 15.02
CA THR A 86 -19.60 -5.60 14.81
C THR A 86 -19.25 -5.03 13.44
N LEU A 87 -18.45 -5.73 12.63
CA LEU A 87 -18.08 -5.30 11.28
C LEU A 87 -19.10 -5.81 10.25
N PRO A 88 -19.77 -4.92 9.51
CA PRO A 88 -20.73 -5.33 8.49
C PRO A 88 -20.00 -5.94 7.28
N GLY A 89 -20.32 -7.21 6.94
CA GLY A 89 -19.98 -7.82 5.65
C GLY A 89 -18.91 -8.93 5.63
N TRP A 90 -18.31 -9.31 6.76
CA TRP A 90 -17.34 -10.41 6.79
C TRP A 90 -17.99 -11.77 7.08
N PRO A 91 -17.74 -12.83 6.28
CA PRO A 91 -18.09 -14.19 6.67
C PRO A 91 -17.22 -14.59 7.88
N LYS A 92 -17.87 -15.16 8.90
CA LYS A 92 -17.24 -15.65 10.14
C LYS A 92 -16.03 -16.52 9.80
N ALA A 93 -14.83 -16.06 10.12
CA ALA A 93 -13.61 -16.84 10.03
C ALA A 93 -13.11 -17.11 11.45
N CYS A 94 -13.03 -18.41 11.77
CA CYS A 94 -12.83 -19.09 13.07
C CYS A 94 -14.02 -19.06 14.03
#